data_AF-A0A9X8SX72-F1
#
_entry.id   AF-A0A9X8SX72-F1
#
_cell.length_a   1.000
_cell.length_b   1.000
_cell.length_c   1.000
_cell.angle_alpha   90.00
_cell.angle_beta   90.00
_cell.angle_gamma   90.00
#
_symmetry.space_group_name_H-M   'P 1'
#
loop_
_entity.id
_entity.type
_entity.pdbx_description
1 polymer ?
#
loop_
_entity_poly.entity_id
_entity_poly.type
_entity_poly.pdbx_seq_one_letter_code
_entity_poly.pdbx_strand_id
1 'polypeptide(L)'
;MKKRLAIKKEYISEKTGNAYTTLVIEKMAVVSTGSIEQTDDNKYRYYIIDTIDSNGAGNMEYAIKTTNKVDVKLGTQLTFFNVRGGETAKGGWYAADRVEIKTK
;
A
#
# COMPACT_ATOMS: atom_id res chain seq x y z
N MET A 1 -16.61 -12.69 4.22
CA MET A 1 -15.70 -11.57 4.54
C MET A 1 -16.03 -10.38 3.66
N LYS A 2 -15.88 -9.14 4.14
CA LYS A 2 -16.31 -7.92 3.42
C LYS A 2 -15.23 -7.50 2.40
N LYS A 3 -15.57 -7.52 1.12
CA LYS A 3 -14.72 -7.01 0.02
C LYS A 3 -14.37 -5.54 0.27
N ARG A 4 -13.11 -5.15 0.06
CA ARG A 4 -12.69 -3.75 0.13
C ARG A 4 -13.31 -2.98 -1.05
N LEU A 5 -13.98 -1.87 -0.74
CA LEU A 5 -14.50 -0.97 -1.76
C LEU A 5 -13.34 -0.14 -2.31
N ALA A 6 -13.20 -0.16 -3.64
CA ALA A 6 -12.27 0.71 -4.35
C ALA A 6 -13.06 1.81 -5.05
N ILE A 7 -12.53 3.03 -5.01
CA ILE A 7 -13.12 4.20 -5.66
C ILE A 7 -12.17 4.75 -6.73
N LYS A 8 -12.73 5.34 -7.78
CA LYS A 8 -11.97 5.96 -8.85
C LYS A 8 -11.49 7.35 -8.39
N LYS A 9 -10.18 7.59 -8.40
CA LYS A 9 -9.56 8.90 -8.07
C LYS A 9 -8.52 9.28 -9.13
N GLU A 10 -8.41 10.57 -9.39
CA GLU A 10 -7.38 11.16 -10.25
C GLU A 10 -6.14 11.55 -9.44
N TYR A 11 -4.97 11.35 -10.03
CA TYR A 11 -3.66 11.68 -9.47
C TYR A 11 -2.77 12.31 -10.53
N ILE A 12 -1.77 13.06 -10.07
CA ILE A 12 -0.67 13.54 -10.91
C ILE A 12 0.55 12.65 -10.67
N SER A 13 1.11 12.11 -11.75
CA SER A 13 2.33 11.31 -11.69
C SER A 13 3.52 12.19 -11.31
N GLU A 14 4.18 11.89 -10.18
CA GLU A 14 5.43 12.58 -9.80
C GLU A 14 6.55 12.37 -10.83
N LYS A 15 6.52 11.26 -11.58
CA LYS A 15 7.55 10.94 -12.58
C LYS A 15 7.37 11.70 -13.89
N THR A 16 6.13 11.94 -14.31
CA THR A 16 5.82 12.44 -15.66
C THR A 16 5.03 13.74 -15.67
N GLY A 17 4.47 14.18 -14.53
CA GLY A 17 3.57 15.33 -14.44
C GLY A 17 2.17 15.09 -15.03
N ASN A 18 1.91 13.93 -15.61
CA ASN A 18 0.63 13.64 -16.27
C ASN A 18 -0.44 13.22 -15.26
N ALA A 19 -1.67 13.68 -15.50
CA ALA A 19 -2.84 13.16 -14.81
C ALA A 19 -3.09 11.70 -15.21
N TYR A 20 -3.50 10.89 -14.24
CA TYR A 20 -3.94 9.53 -14.46
C TYR A 20 -5.06 9.19 -13.48
N THR A 21 -5.96 8.31 -13.90
CA THR A 21 -7.04 7.82 -13.04
C THR A 21 -6.79 6.39 -12.62
N THR A 22 -7.01 6.08 -11.36
CA THR A 22 -6.84 4.73 -10.81
C THR A 22 -7.92 4.40 -9.78
N LEU A 23 -8.07 3.11 -9.50
CA LEU A 23 -8.81 2.63 -8.34
C LEU A 23 -7.97 2.81 -7.07
N VAL A 24 -8.64 3.20 -6.00
CA VAL A 24 -8.04 3.49 -4.69
C VAL A 24 -8.83 2.81 -3.57
N ILE A 25 -8.11 2.14 -2.68
CA ILE A 25 -8.62 1.67 -1.40
C ILE A 25 -8.26 2.73 -0.36
N GLU A 26 -9.26 3.47 0.13
CA GLU A 26 -9.00 4.64 0.99
C GLU A 26 -8.34 4.29 2.33
N LYS A 27 -8.69 3.13 2.90
CA LYS A 27 -8.10 2.60 4.12
C LYS A 27 -7.89 1.10 3.97
N MET A 28 -6.66 0.67 4.21
CA MET A 28 -6.27 -0.71 4.03
C MET A 28 -5.49 -1.21 5.24
N ALA A 29 -6.11 -2.10 6.02
CA ALA A 29 -5.48 -2.75 7.15
C ALA A 29 -4.75 -4.03 6.70
N VAL A 30 -3.49 -4.17 7.09
CA VAL A 30 -2.60 -5.30 6.76
C VAL A 30 -1.71 -5.63 7.96
N VAL A 31 -0.93 -6.71 7.85
CA VAL A 31 0.06 -7.12 8.86
C VAL A 31 1.46 -6.93 8.29
N SER A 32 2.36 -6.30 9.04
CA SER A 32 3.76 -6.16 8.64
C SER A 32 4.54 -7.47 8.83
N THR A 33 5.45 -7.77 7.90
CA THR A 33 6.46 -8.83 8.07
C THR A 33 7.62 -8.40 8.97
N GLY A 34 7.67 -7.13 9.39
CA GLY A 34 8.76 -6.56 10.18
C GLY A 34 9.85 -5.88 9.34
N SER A 35 9.78 -5.97 8.01
CA SER A 35 10.79 -5.40 7.12
C SER A 35 10.33 -4.05 6.52
N ILE A 36 11.23 -3.06 6.60
CA ILE A 36 11.11 -1.76 5.94
C ILE A 36 12.41 -1.48 5.21
N GLU A 37 12.31 -1.01 3.97
CA GLU A 37 13.43 -0.54 3.16
C GLU A 37 13.23 0.95 2.86
N GLN A 38 14.27 1.76 3.01
CA GLN A 38 14.29 3.11 2.44
C GLN A 38 14.72 3.02 0.97
N THR A 39 13.92 3.57 0.07
CA THR A 39 14.17 3.56 -1.37
C THR A 39 14.94 4.79 -1.82
N ASP A 40 15.59 4.72 -2.98
CA ASP A 40 16.42 5.80 -3.55
C ASP A 40 15.67 7.14 -3.71
N ASP A 41 14.34 7.11 -3.81
CA ASP A 41 13.49 8.30 -3.88
C ASP A 41 13.09 8.84 -2.49
N ASN A 42 13.84 8.51 -1.43
CA ASN A 42 13.59 8.90 -0.03
C ASN A 42 12.18 8.52 0.49
N LYS A 43 11.64 7.41 -0.02
CA LYS A 43 10.37 6.83 0.43
C LYS A 43 10.64 5.54 1.19
N TYR A 44 9.59 4.98 1.78
CA TYR A 44 9.68 3.78 2.59
C TYR A 44 8.82 2.68 1.99
N ARG A 45 9.43 1.52 1.73
CA ARG A 45 8.79 0.31 1.24
C ARG A 45 8.54 -0.63 2.41
N TYR A 46 7.27 -0.92 2.67
CA TYR A 46 6.83 -1.81 3.73
C TYR A 46 6.46 -3.17 3.16
N TYR A 47 7.09 -4.22 3.66
CA TYR A 47 6.72 -5.59 3.33
C TYR A 47 5.59 -6.06 4.26
N ILE A 48 4.50 -6.54 3.66
CA ILE A 48 3.25 -6.82 4.36
C ILE A 48 2.63 -8.14 3.90
N ILE A 49 1.82 -8.71 4.78
CA ILE A 49 0.87 -9.79 4.51
C ILE A 49 -0.51 -9.16 4.45
N ASP A 50 -1.15 -9.27 3.29
CA ASP A 50 -2.55 -8.91 3.12
C ASP A 50 -3.43 -10.10 3.46
N THR A 51 -4.10 -10.01 4.61
CA THR A 51 -4.96 -11.08 5.12
C THR A 51 -6.34 -11.10 4.45
N ILE A 52 -6.67 -10.08 3.62
CA ILE A 52 -7.94 -10.00 2.88
C ILE A 52 -7.68 -9.28 1.56
N ASP A 53 -7.56 -10.01 0.45
CA ASP A 53 -7.44 -9.38 -0.87
C ASP A 53 -8.78 -8.83 -1.40
N SER A 54 -8.74 -8.20 -2.57
CA SER A 54 -9.91 -7.62 -3.24
C SER A 54 -10.98 -8.62 -3.71
N ASN A 55 -10.67 -9.91 -3.72
CA ASN A 55 -11.53 -11.02 -4.13
C ASN A 55 -11.99 -11.89 -2.95
N GLY A 56 -11.51 -11.60 -1.73
CA GLY A 56 -11.78 -12.37 -0.53
C GLY A 56 -10.85 -13.57 -0.32
N ALA A 57 -9.81 -13.72 -1.14
CA ALA A 57 -8.70 -14.63 -0.88
C ALA A 57 -7.68 -13.92 0.03
N GLY A 58 -7.16 -14.60 1.04
CA GLY A 58 -6.19 -14.02 1.98
C GLY A 58 -4.76 -14.50 1.70
N ASN A 59 -3.81 -13.91 2.42
CA ASN A 59 -2.43 -14.36 2.57
C ASN A 59 -1.52 -14.08 1.36
N MET A 60 -1.62 -12.88 0.78
CA MET A 60 -0.62 -12.41 -0.20
C MET A 60 0.47 -11.60 0.49
N GLU A 61 1.72 -11.90 0.14
CA GLU A 61 2.89 -11.12 0.54
C GLU A 61 3.29 -10.17 -0.57
N TYR A 62 3.41 -8.89 -0.25
CA TYR A 62 3.90 -7.87 -1.19
C TYR A 62 4.36 -6.63 -0.44
N ALA A 63 4.79 -5.63 -1.21
CA ALA A 63 5.31 -4.39 -0.69
C ALA A 63 4.45 -3.19 -1.06
N ILE A 64 4.22 -2.28 -0.12
CA ILE A 64 3.56 -0.99 -0.34
C ILE A 64 4.55 0.14 -0.04
N LYS A 65 4.72 1.06 -0.98
CA LYS A 65 5.59 2.24 -0.82
C LYS A 65 4.81 3.45 -0.32
N THR A 66 5.37 4.21 0.62
CA THR A 66 4.76 5.43 1.16
C THR A 66 5.79 6.47 1.58
N THR A 67 5.35 7.66 1.98
CA THR A 67 6.22 8.82 2.23
C THR A 67 6.75 8.91 3.65
N ASN A 68 6.00 8.42 4.63
CA ASN A 68 6.36 8.52 6.05
C ASN A 68 6.88 7.19 6.59
N LYS A 69 7.75 7.27 7.60
CA LYS A 69 8.24 6.11 8.35
C LYS A 69 7.50 5.97 9.68
N VAL A 70 7.08 4.75 9.98
CA VAL A 70 6.72 4.23 11.31
C VAL A 70 7.60 3.01 11.58
N ASP A 71 8.03 2.82 12.83
CA ASP A 71 8.81 1.65 13.23
C ASP A 71 7.91 0.43 13.37
N VAL A 72 8.35 -0.71 12.82
CA VAL A 72 7.56 -1.95 12.81
C VAL A 72 8.40 -3.13 13.24
N LYS A 73 7.71 -4.14 13.77
CA LYS A 73 8.20 -5.50 13.98
C LYS A 73 7.24 -6.50 13.34
N LEU A 74 7.66 -7.75 13.19
CA LEU A 74 6.79 -8.83 12.69
C LEU A 74 5.45 -8.84 13.44
N GLY A 75 4.34 -8.88 12.70
CA GLY A 75 2.99 -8.89 13.25
C GLY A 75 2.39 -7.51 13.56
N THR A 76 3.13 -6.42 13.36
CA THR A 76 2.59 -5.06 13.56
C THR A 76 1.42 -4.81 12.61
N GLN A 77 0.26 -4.43 13.14
CA GLN A 77 -0.88 -4.06 12.31
C GLN A 77 -0.71 -2.65 11.77
N LEU A 78 -0.81 -2.50 10.46
CA LEU A 78 -0.67 -1.23 9.75
C LEU A 78 -1.97 -0.85 9.06
N THR A 79 -2.25 0.45 9.01
CA THR A 79 -3.29 1.02 8.16
C THR A 79 -2.64 1.92 7.13
N PHE A 80 -2.76 1.56 5.86
CA PHE A 80 -2.35 2.40 4.74
C PHE A 80 -3.53 3.22 4.23
N PHE A 81 -3.23 4.43 3.76
CA PHE A 81 -4.23 5.37 3.29
C PHE A 81 -4.08 5.64 1.80
N ASN A 82 -5.21 5.60 1.08
CA ASN A 82 -5.28 5.75 -0.37
C ASN A 82 -4.32 4.79 -1.11
N VAL A 83 -4.44 3.50 -0.80
CA VAL A 83 -3.66 2.46 -1.48
C VAL A 83 -4.11 2.40 -2.93
N ARG A 84 -3.13 2.50 -3.82
CA ARG A 84 -3.27 2.44 -5.27
C ARG A 84 -2.16 1.59 -5.84
N GLY A 85 -2.39 1.05 -7.02
CA GLY A 85 -1.40 0.22 -7.69
C GLY A 85 -1.79 -0.02 -9.12
N GLY A 86 -0.87 -0.67 -9.83
CA GLY A 86 -1.09 -1.04 -11.21
C GLY A 86 -0.06 -2.05 -11.67
N GLU A 87 -0.38 -2.73 -12.76
CA GLU A 87 0.56 -3.60 -13.42
C GLU A 87 1.50 -2.77 -14.31
N THR A 88 2.77 -3.14 -14.33
CA THR A 88 3.75 -2.61 -15.29
C THR A 88 4.46 -3.77 -15.96
N ALA A 89 5.16 -3.52 -17.07
CA ALA A 89 5.98 -4.52 -17.74
C ALA A 89 7.08 -5.13 -16.85
N LYS A 90 7.40 -4.50 -15.70
CA LYS A 90 8.38 -4.98 -14.72
C LYS A 90 7.73 -5.60 -13.47
N GLY A 91 6.42 -5.82 -13.49
CA GLY A 91 5.62 -6.30 -12.35
C GLY A 91 4.66 -5.26 -11.79
N GLY A 92 3.82 -5.68 -10.86
CA GLY A 92 2.88 -4.80 -10.16
C GLY A 92 3.58 -3.84 -9.19
N TRP A 93 3.00 -2.66 -8.98
CA TRP A 93 3.42 -1.72 -7.93
C TRP A 93 2.25 -1.34 -7.04
N TYR A 94 2.56 -1.04 -5.77
CA TYR A 94 1.59 -0.53 -4.81
C TYR A 94 2.18 0.67 -4.06
N ALA A 95 1.40 1.74 -3.94
CA ALA A 95 1.75 2.92 -3.17
C ALA A 95 0.58 3.39 -2.32
N ALA A 96 0.91 4.13 -1.26
CA ALA A 96 -0.03 4.78 -0.37
C ALA A 96 0.48 6.18 -0.02
N ASP A 97 -0.44 7.07 0.34
CA ASP A 97 -0.06 8.43 0.71
C ASP A 97 0.68 8.46 2.04
N ARG A 98 0.20 7.66 2.99
CA ARG A 98 0.78 7.51 4.33
C ARG A 98 0.44 6.16 4.96
N VAL A 99 1.16 5.81 6.02
CA VAL A 99 0.93 4.64 6.87
C VAL A 99 0.87 5.02 8.35
N GLU A 100 0.04 4.30 9.10
CA GLU A 100 -0.03 4.37 10.57
C GLU A 100 0.01 2.98 11.19
N ILE A 101 0.55 2.87 12.41
CA ILE A 101 0.31 1.72 13.27
C ILE A 101 -1.16 1.75 13.67
N LYS A 102 -1.88 0.65 13.45
CA LYS A 102 -3.27 0.55 13.86
C LYS A 102 -3.34 0.55 15.38
N THR A 103 -3.80 1.65 15.96
CA THR A 103 -4.14 1.73 17.38
C THR A 103 -5.45 0.99 17.61
N LYS A 104 -5.53 0.28 18.74
CA LYS A 104 -6.75 -0.42 19.17
C LYS A 104 -7.88 0.57 19.46
#